data_AF-A0A498IW46-F1
#
_entry.id   AF-A0A498IW46-F1
#
_cell.length_a   1.000
_cell.length_b   1.000
_cell.length_c   1.000
_cell.angle_alpha   90.00
_cell.angle_beta   90.00
_cell.angle_gamma   90.00
#
_symmetry.space_group_name_H-M   'P 1'
#
loop_
_entity.id
_entity.type
_entity.pdbx_description
1 polymer ?
#
loop_
_entity_poly.entity_id
_entity_poly.type
_entity_poly.pdbx_seq_one_letter_code
_entity_poly.pdbx_strand_id
1 'polypeptide(L)'
;MITMVSINLNVFTTLVLIGFLSLSRTSEAAPVYSNHICNTTTFTQNSTYHSNLNLLLSSLTSNATIDTGYYYTSTGSQDSNSVVYGAFLCRGDLTSSVCQDCVTTAATEAVQKYCPFRKVTLLWYFECMLRYGNVSFFRKMDESPSVYFWNPLNATEPKRFNQLVAETVTGLVPVAANAETGAKKLAMKQEIFDGYGLEQLFSLVQCTPDLSSTDCDQCLRGAIELLPKCCDGRKGGRVLFPSCNIRYESYLFYNLDTSTPPPTPPPLPPPPQLPGSVPRSQGNDEQISSWIIVAVVVSIAILLSLVGCLFFGRRAMKKYNVIQEQDVGKEINAVESLQFSFGTIEAATNKFSVHNKLGKGGFEYAIHGLFSVKSDVYSLGVLILEIVTGKKNTNFYNSDNGEYLLSHVWRHWRDGTPLELLDVNLRDSYSRSEVIRCIHIGLLCVQEDPDQRPKMQKILLMLSSYSLSMPSPQKPAFFLHSRTDLNMPPMTCSSSDQPASNSLSLSVNEASITELYPRQ
;
A
#
# COMPACT_ATOMS: atom_id res chain seq x y z
N MET A 1 10.35 53.85 -12.42
CA MET A 1 10.22 53.57 -10.97
C MET A 1 9.51 52.25 -10.79
N ILE A 2 10.26 51.16 -10.61
CA ILE A 2 9.77 49.96 -9.93
C ILE A 2 10.85 49.66 -8.91
N THR A 3 10.62 50.10 -7.69
CA THR A 3 11.43 49.79 -6.52
C THR A 3 11.35 48.29 -6.27
N MET A 4 12.42 47.56 -6.57
CA MET A 4 12.58 46.20 -6.07
C MET A 4 12.80 46.29 -4.56
N VAL A 5 11.78 45.91 -3.79
CA VAL A 5 11.88 45.69 -2.36
C VAL A 5 12.86 44.54 -2.16
N SER A 6 14.04 44.83 -1.60
CA SER A 6 14.99 43.81 -1.16
C SER A 6 14.32 42.96 -0.07
N ILE A 7 13.78 41.81 -0.44
CA ILE A 7 13.38 40.80 0.53
C ILE A 7 14.67 40.33 1.20
N ASN A 8 14.77 40.60 2.49
CA ASN A 8 15.95 40.30 3.31
C ASN A 8 16.27 38.80 3.17
N LEU A 9 17.54 38.45 2.92
CA LEU A 9 17.97 37.07 2.63
C LEU A 9 17.52 36.08 3.71
N ASN A 10 17.42 36.54 4.96
CA ASN A 10 16.91 35.78 6.11
C ASN A 10 15.40 35.46 6.03
N VAL A 11 14.60 36.30 5.37
CA VAL A 11 13.16 36.06 5.14
C VAL A 11 12.97 35.03 4.04
N PHE A 12 13.83 35.06 3.01
CA PHE A 12 13.81 34.07 1.94
C PHE A 12 14.25 32.69 2.45
N THR A 13 15.32 32.60 3.25
CA THR A 13 15.76 31.32 3.82
C THR A 13 14.76 30.74 4.80
N THR A 14 14.08 31.56 5.61
CA THR A 14 13.01 31.10 6.51
C THR A 14 11.78 30.62 5.74
N LEU A 15 11.35 31.30 4.67
CA LEU A 15 10.26 30.83 3.81
C LEU A 15 10.60 29.53 3.08
N VAL A 16 11.86 29.37 2.65
CA VAL A 16 12.36 28.13 2.04
C VAL A 16 12.41 27.00 3.06
N LEU A 17 12.86 27.26 4.30
CA LEU A 17 12.84 26.27 5.39
C LEU A 17 11.41 25.85 5.77
N ILE A 18 10.46 26.79 5.82
CA ILE A 18 9.03 26.49 6.05
C ILE A 18 8.48 25.67 4.87
N GLY A 19 8.88 25.99 3.63
CA GLY A 19 8.54 25.21 2.44
C GLY A 19 9.11 23.78 2.48
N PHE A 20 10.37 23.61 2.90
CA PHE A 20 11.00 22.29 3.08
C PHE A 20 10.37 21.50 4.24
N LEU A 21 10.01 22.14 5.36
CA LEU A 21 9.25 21.51 6.44
C LEU A 21 7.83 21.10 6.02
N SER A 22 7.24 21.80 5.04
CA SER A 22 5.95 21.45 4.43
C SER A 22 6.05 20.27 3.45
N LEU A 23 7.23 20.07 2.84
CA LEU A 23 7.54 19.00 1.89
C LEU A 23 8.05 17.72 2.57
N SER A 24 8.38 17.77 3.87
CA SER A 24 8.76 16.61 4.69
C SER A 24 7.57 15.79 5.21
N ARG A 25 6.33 16.05 4.77
CA ARG A 25 5.27 15.04 4.95
C ARG A 25 5.62 13.85 4.07
N THR A 26 6.33 12.89 4.67
CA THR A 26 6.32 11.50 4.23
C THR A 26 4.88 11.15 3.87
N SER A 27 4.62 10.75 2.63
CA SER A 27 3.31 10.21 2.30
C SER A 27 3.17 8.88 3.05
N GLU A 28 2.70 8.92 4.30
CA GLU A 28 2.05 7.76 4.89
C GLU A 28 0.95 7.37 3.90
N ALA A 29 0.98 6.12 3.45
CA ALA A 29 0.01 5.62 2.50
C ALA A 29 -1.40 5.88 3.07
N ALA A 30 -2.31 6.41 2.24
CA ALA A 30 -3.65 6.71 2.67
C ALA A 30 -4.35 5.43 3.20
N PRO A 31 -5.19 5.53 4.24
CA PRO A 31 -5.93 4.37 4.79
C PRO A 31 -6.68 3.60 3.71
N VAL A 32 -6.60 2.27 3.73
CA VAL A 32 -7.16 1.42 2.68
C VAL A 32 -8.59 1.01 3.05
N TYR A 33 -9.56 1.56 2.33
CA TYR A 33 -10.98 1.24 2.52
C TYR A 33 -11.26 -0.25 2.26
N SER A 34 -12.03 -0.90 3.15
CA SER A 34 -12.40 -2.32 3.05
C SER A 34 -13.89 -2.53 2.80
N ASN A 35 -14.76 -2.10 3.72
CA ASN A 35 -16.22 -2.20 3.56
C ASN A 35 -16.96 -1.23 4.47
N HIS A 36 -18.27 -1.07 4.24
CA HIS A 36 -19.16 -0.40 5.17
C HIS A 36 -20.53 -1.05 5.20
N ILE A 37 -21.24 -0.83 6.31
CA ILE A 37 -22.65 -1.15 6.46
C ILE A 37 -23.35 0.07 7.05
N CYS A 38 -24.42 0.50 6.40
CA CYS A 38 -25.32 1.51 6.93
C CYS A 38 -26.71 0.91 7.16
N ASN A 39 -27.32 1.23 8.29
CA ASN A 39 -28.71 0.87 8.53
C ASN A 39 -29.68 1.82 7.78
N THR A 40 -30.91 1.38 7.63
CA THR A 40 -32.02 2.13 7.03
C THR A 40 -32.47 3.33 7.86
N THR A 41 -32.25 3.31 9.18
CA THR A 41 -32.64 4.41 10.09
C THR A 41 -31.88 5.70 9.78
N THR A 42 -32.60 6.79 9.54
CA THR A 42 -32.03 8.10 9.17
C THR A 42 -32.23 9.17 10.23
N PHE A 43 -31.46 10.26 10.11
CA PHE A 43 -31.67 11.51 10.83
C PHE A 43 -31.75 12.67 9.83
N THR A 44 -32.34 13.80 10.25
CA THR A 44 -32.45 14.99 9.40
C THR A 44 -31.24 15.91 9.56
N GLN A 45 -30.87 16.59 8.47
CA GLN A 45 -29.86 17.64 8.48
C GLN A 45 -30.18 18.67 9.57
N ASN A 46 -29.16 19.10 10.32
CA ASN A 46 -29.24 20.08 11.42
C ASN A 46 -30.14 19.67 12.61
N SER A 47 -30.51 18.39 12.73
CA SER A 47 -31.13 17.88 13.95
C SER A 47 -30.15 17.86 15.13
N THR A 48 -30.67 17.78 16.35
CA THR A 48 -29.86 17.54 17.56
C THR A 48 -29.01 16.27 17.42
N TYR A 49 -29.56 15.22 16.79
CA TYR A 49 -28.81 13.99 16.52
C TYR A 49 -27.61 14.25 15.59
N HIS A 50 -27.80 15.06 14.54
CA HIS A 50 -26.70 15.42 13.64
C HIS A 50 -25.58 16.18 14.37
N SER A 51 -25.94 17.17 15.21
CA SER A 51 -24.94 17.89 16.02
C SER A 51 -24.23 16.98 17.02
N ASN A 52 -24.96 16.08 17.69
CA ASN A 52 -24.38 15.11 18.62
C ASN A 52 -23.45 14.12 17.91
N LEU A 53 -23.79 13.67 16.70
CA LEU A 53 -22.93 12.81 15.89
C LEU A 53 -21.63 13.53 15.51
N ASN A 54 -21.67 14.80 15.12
CA ASN A 54 -20.46 15.55 14.78
C ASN A 54 -19.53 15.74 16.00
N LEU A 55 -20.10 16.02 17.17
CA LEU A 55 -19.37 16.09 18.44
C LEU A 55 -18.76 14.72 18.81
N LEU A 56 -19.53 13.64 18.66
CA LEU A 56 -19.05 12.28 18.89
C LEU A 56 -17.87 11.95 17.98
N LEU A 57 -17.98 12.19 16.66
CA LEU A 57 -16.91 11.91 15.70
C LEU A 57 -15.65 12.71 16.02
N SER A 58 -15.79 13.98 16.42
CA SER A 58 -14.65 14.80 16.85
C SER A 58 -13.99 14.26 18.11
N SER A 59 -14.78 13.73 19.06
CA SER A 59 -14.26 13.08 20.26
C SER A 59 -13.52 11.78 19.94
N LEU A 60 -14.03 10.98 18.99
CA LEU A 60 -13.37 9.74 18.56
C LEU A 60 -12.02 10.04 17.88
N THR A 61 -11.96 11.00 16.95
CA THR A 61 -10.72 11.35 16.24
C THR A 61 -9.67 11.98 17.15
N SER A 62 -10.08 12.79 18.14
CA SER A 62 -9.15 13.37 19.11
C SER A 62 -8.55 12.33 20.06
N ASN A 63 -9.27 11.24 20.33
CA ASN A 63 -8.83 10.15 21.22
C ASN A 63 -8.19 8.98 20.46
N ALA A 64 -8.00 9.11 19.13
CA ALA A 64 -7.39 8.07 18.31
C ALA A 64 -5.88 7.84 18.55
N THR A 65 -5.28 8.63 19.44
CA THR A 65 -3.90 8.45 19.91
C THR A 65 -3.78 7.57 21.15
N ILE A 66 -4.90 7.04 21.67
CA ILE A 66 -4.90 6.16 22.84
C ILE A 66 -4.09 4.89 22.57
N ASP A 67 -3.25 4.50 23.54
CA ASP A 67 -2.33 3.38 23.39
C ASP A 67 -3.02 2.04 23.13
N THR A 68 -4.23 1.85 23.67
CA THR A 68 -5.04 0.64 23.47
C THR A 68 -5.53 0.47 22.03
N GLY A 69 -5.46 1.51 21.19
CA GLY A 69 -6.03 1.51 19.84
C GLY A 69 -7.56 1.34 19.82
N TYR A 70 -8.24 1.52 20.96
CA TYR A 70 -9.69 1.40 21.06
C TYR A 70 -10.26 2.42 22.03
N TYR A 71 -11.27 3.15 21.59
CA TYR A 71 -11.99 4.12 22.40
C TYR A 71 -13.46 4.12 22.04
N TYR A 72 -14.31 4.27 23.05
CA TYR A 72 -15.75 4.38 22.89
C TYR A 72 -16.29 5.50 23.77
N THR A 73 -17.31 6.20 23.28
CA THR A 73 -17.97 7.27 24.03
C THR A 73 -19.38 7.53 23.47
N SER A 74 -20.16 8.30 24.20
CA SER A 74 -21.49 8.72 23.78
C SER A 74 -21.67 10.23 23.86
N THR A 75 -22.52 10.78 23.01
CA THR A 75 -22.87 12.21 23.04
C THR A 75 -24.39 12.39 22.99
N GLY A 76 -24.90 13.33 23.79
CA GLY A 76 -26.33 13.57 23.98
C GLY A 76 -26.87 12.95 25.28
N SER A 77 -28.09 13.35 25.65
CA SER A 77 -28.76 12.82 26.85
C SER A 77 -29.26 11.39 26.61
N GLN A 78 -28.94 10.46 27.51
CA GLN A 78 -29.33 9.04 27.42
C GLN A 78 -30.85 8.85 27.39
N ASP A 79 -31.62 9.76 28.00
CA ASP A 79 -33.09 9.72 28.02
C ASP A 79 -33.72 10.28 26.74
N SER A 80 -32.91 10.70 25.76
CA SER A 80 -33.37 11.33 24.53
C SER A 80 -33.16 10.44 23.30
N ASN A 81 -34.06 10.56 22.32
CA ASN A 81 -33.90 9.96 20.97
C ASN A 81 -32.73 10.57 20.16
N SER A 82 -31.92 11.43 20.79
CA SER A 82 -30.80 12.15 20.19
C SER A 82 -29.42 11.64 20.63
N VAL A 83 -29.35 10.68 21.55
CA VAL A 83 -28.07 10.09 21.98
C VAL A 83 -27.42 9.32 20.83
N VAL A 84 -26.09 9.45 20.74
CA VAL A 84 -25.26 8.72 19.77
C VAL A 84 -24.15 8.02 20.53
N TYR A 85 -23.99 6.73 20.28
CA TYR A 85 -22.91 5.90 20.79
C TYR A 85 -21.92 5.63 19.67
N GLY A 86 -20.63 5.73 19.94
CA GLY A 86 -19.59 5.48 18.94
C GLY A 86 -18.35 4.84 19.53
N ALA A 87 -17.63 4.11 18.70
CA ALA A 87 -16.34 3.54 19.01
C ALA A 87 -15.48 3.39 17.75
N PHE A 88 -14.17 3.32 17.93
CA PHE A 88 -13.25 2.85 16.89
C PHE A 88 -12.35 1.75 17.44
N LEU A 89 -11.87 0.87 16.55
CA LEU A 89 -10.83 -0.13 16.83
C LEU A 89 -9.76 -0.04 15.75
N CYS A 90 -8.52 0.27 16.13
CA CYS A 90 -7.35 0.17 15.27
C CYS A 90 -6.70 -1.20 15.37
N ARG A 91 -6.07 -1.63 14.29
CA ARG A 91 -5.25 -2.84 14.29
C ARG A 91 -4.10 -2.67 15.27
N GLY A 92 -3.91 -3.63 16.18
CA GLY A 92 -3.11 -3.39 17.37
C GLY A 92 -1.60 -3.23 17.15
N ASP A 93 -1.07 -3.64 15.99
CA ASP A 93 0.34 -3.49 15.58
C ASP A 93 0.67 -2.09 15.00
N LEU A 94 -0.31 -1.20 14.91
CA LEU A 94 -0.14 0.14 14.34
C LEU A 94 0.33 1.16 15.38
N THR A 95 1.04 2.18 14.89
CA THR A 95 1.37 3.37 15.67
C THR A 95 0.12 4.22 15.90
N SER A 96 0.16 5.08 16.92
CA SER A 96 -0.91 6.03 17.21
C SER A 96 -1.15 7.03 16.08
N SER A 97 -0.13 7.39 15.29
CA SER A 97 -0.28 8.26 14.11
C SER A 97 -1.14 7.61 13.03
N VAL A 98 -0.80 6.38 12.63
CA VAL A 98 -1.54 5.64 11.60
C VAL A 98 -2.97 5.34 12.06
N CYS A 99 -3.16 5.03 13.34
CA CYS A 99 -4.49 4.88 13.93
C CYS A 99 -5.30 6.18 13.83
N GLN A 100 -4.71 7.31 14.23
CA GLN A 100 -5.37 8.61 14.17
C GLN A 100 -5.76 9.02 12.73
N ASP A 101 -4.88 8.79 11.76
CA ASP A 101 -5.16 9.08 10.36
C ASP A 101 -6.29 8.22 9.80
N CYS A 102 -6.30 6.93 10.14
CA CYS A 102 -7.38 6.03 9.75
C CYS A 102 -8.72 6.43 10.36
N VAL A 103 -8.77 6.70 11.67
CA VAL A 103 -10.02 7.06 12.37
C VAL A 103 -10.54 8.40 11.86
N THR A 104 -9.66 9.37 11.60
CA THR A 104 -10.02 10.67 11.03
C THR A 104 -10.60 10.54 9.62
N THR A 105 -9.98 9.71 8.79
CA THR A 105 -10.46 9.40 7.45
C THR A 105 -11.82 8.70 7.50
N ALA A 106 -11.94 7.66 8.33
CA ALA A 106 -13.18 6.90 8.50
C ALA A 106 -14.33 7.79 9.02
N ALA A 107 -14.08 8.67 9.99
CA ALA A 107 -15.08 9.57 10.53
C ALA A 107 -15.60 10.54 9.46
N THR A 108 -14.70 11.06 8.62
CA THR A 108 -15.04 11.97 7.53
C THR A 108 -15.82 11.26 6.43
N GLU A 109 -15.29 10.13 5.92
CA GLU A 109 -15.92 9.41 4.81
C GLU A 109 -17.23 8.72 5.23
N ALA A 110 -17.40 8.36 6.51
CA ALA A 110 -18.64 7.76 7.02
C ALA A 110 -19.85 8.67 6.77
N VAL A 111 -19.74 9.97 7.04
CA VAL A 111 -20.87 10.91 6.88
C VAL A 111 -20.92 11.58 5.52
N GLN A 112 -19.79 11.72 4.83
CA GLN A 112 -19.72 12.43 3.54
C GLN A 112 -19.89 11.52 2.32
N LYS A 113 -19.47 10.26 2.42
CA LYS A 113 -19.29 9.38 1.24
C LYS A 113 -20.10 8.11 1.32
N TYR A 114 -20.03 7.38 2.43
CA TYR A 114 -20.58 6.03 2.49
C TYR A 114 -21.98 5.98 3.12
N CYS A 115 -22.17 6.63 4.29
CA CYS A 115 -23.42 6.54 5.06
C CYS A 115 -24.01 7.93 5.39
N PRO A 116 -24.31 8.78 4.38
CA PRO A 116 -24.91 10.08 4.63
C PRO A 116 -26.27 9.94 5.32
N PHE A 117 -26.48 10.72 6.38
CA PHE A 117 -27.74 10.78 7.15
C PHE A 117 -28.17 9.49 7.83
N ARG A 118 -27.28 8.51 8.04
CA ARG A 118 -27.60 7.22 8.67
C ARG A 118 -27.31 7.26 10.17
N LYS A 119 -28.24 6.75 10.99
CA LYS A 119 -28.06 6.69 12.45
C LYS A 119 -27.15 5.56 12.91
N VAL A 120 -27.02 4.50 12.12
CA VAL A 120 -26.17 3.35 12.45
C VAL A 120 -25.25 3.08 11.27
N THR A 121 -23.97 3.07 11.56
CA THR A 121 -22.90 2.95 10.58
C THR A 121 -21.76 2.14 11.16
N LEU A 122 -21.23 1.23 10.36
CA LEU A 122 -20.05 0.44 10.66
C LEU A 122 -19.14 0.44 9.43
N LEU A 123 -17.96 1.02 9.55
CA LEU A 123 -16.94 1.12 8.50
C LEU A 123 -15.72 0.30 8.89
N TRP A 124 -15.15 -0.37 7.92
CA TRP A 124 -13.86 -1.05 8.04
C TRP A 124 -12.90 -0.52 6.98
N TYR A 125 -11.71 -0.16 7.45
CA TYR A 125 -10.48 -0.03 6.69
C TYR A 125 -9.58 -1.22 7.01
N PHE A 126 -8.42 -1.31 6.35
CA PHE A 126 -7.41 -2.30 6.71
C PHE A 126 -6.74 -1.99 8.05
N GLU A 127 -6.67 -0.70 8.38
CA GLU A 127 -6.00 -0.17 9.57
C GLU A 127 -6.94 0.01 10.76
N CYS A 128 -8.22 0.33 10.53
CA CYS A 128 -9.18 0.57 11.62
C CYS A 128 -10.63 0.25 11.26
N MET A 129 -11.47 0.14 12.28
CA MET A 129 -12.93 0.08 12.22
C MET A 129 -13.51 1.31 12.93
N LEU A 130 -14.58 1.89 12.38
CA LEU A 130 -15.38 2.94 13.03
C LEU A 130 -16.85 2.49 13.10
N ARG A 131 -17.46 2.56 14.28
CA ARG A 131 -18.87 2.21 14.51
C ARG A 131 -19.58 3.33 15.24
N TYR A 132 -20.77 3.71 14.78
CA TYR A 132 -21.69 4.52 15.59
C TYR A 132 -23.14 4.07 15.44
N GLY A 133 -23.97 4.38 16.44
CA GLY A 133 -25.35 3.94 16.52
C GLY A 133 -26.19 4.77 17.50
N ASN A 134 -27.51 4.59 17.45
CA ASN A 134 -28.47 5.18 18.39
C ASN A 134 -28.83 4.23 19.56
N VAL A 135 -28.16 3.08 19.66
CA VAL A 135 -28.29 2.10 20.74
C VAL A 135 -26.89 1.73 21.22
N SER A 136 -26.72 1.63 22.55
CA SER A 136 -25.43 1.25 23.12
C SER A 136 -25.06 -0.20 22.81
N PHE A 137 -23.87 -0.36 22.23
CA PHE A 137 -23.20 -1.63 21.93
C PHE A 137 -21.94 -1.84 22.79
N PHE A 138 -21.70 -0.99 23.80
CA PHE A 138 -20.49 -1.10 24.63
C PHE A 138 -20.55 -2.34 25.51
N ARG A 139 -19.42 -3.06 25.63
CA ARG A 139 -19.27 -4.29 26.41
C ARG A 139 -20.29 -5.37 26.03
N LYS A 140 -20.77 -5.32 24.79
CA LYS A 140 -21.67 -6.30 24.21
C LYS A 140 -20.97 -6.93 23.03
N MET A 141 -20.95 -8.25 23.02
CA MET A 141 -20.39 -9.01 21.92
C MET A 141 -21.43 -9.13 20.81
N ASP A 142 -21.07 -8.62 19.64
CA ASP A 142 -21.85 -8.65 18.42
C ASP A 142 -21.02 -9.34 17.33
N GLU A 143 -21.59 -10.38 16.75
CA GLU A 143 -21.05 -11.05 15.54
C GLU A 143 -21.69 -10.52 14.25
N SER A 144 -22.79 -9.75 14.39
CA SER A 144 -23.60 -9.27 13.27
C SER A 144 -23.70 -7.74 13.24
N PRO A 145 -23.61 -7.10 12.07
CA PRO A 145 -23.44 -7.73 10.76
C PRO A 145 -22.00 -8.20 10.50
N SER A 146 -21.84 -9.29 9.75
CA SER A 146 -20.55 -9.86 9.41
C SER A 146 -20.15 -9.58 7.96
N VAL A 147 -18.87 -9.30 7.72
CA VAL A 147 -18.28 -9.17 6.38
C VAL A 147 -17.12 -10.14 6.27
N TYR A 148 -16.97 -10.80 5.12
CA TYR A 148 -15.83 -11.69 4.88
C TYR A 148 -15.22 -11.45 3.50
N PHE A 149 -13.93 -11.74 3.40
CA PHE A 149 -13.13 -11.64 2.18
C PHE A 149 -12.25 -12.87 2.06
N TRP A 150 -11.88 -13.21 0.82
CA TRP A 150 -10.95 -14.31 0.56
C TRP A 150 -9.97 -13.92 -0.54
N ASN A 151 -8.80 -14.51 -0.46
CA ASN A 151 -7.81 -14.44 -1.54
C ASN A 151 -8.33 -15.24 -2.74
N PRO A 152 -8.28 -14.71 -3.97
CA PRO A 152 -8.74 -15.45 -5.15
C PRO A 152 -7.85 -16.67 -5.48
N LEU A 153 -6.61 -16.71 -4.97
CA LEU A 153 -5.68 -17.80 -5.16
C LEU A 153 -5.94 -18.94 -4.17
N ASN A 154 -5.88 -20.16 -4.69
CA ASN A 154 -6.01 -21.38 -3.89
C ASN A 154 -4.67 -21.78 -3.31
N ALA A 155 -4.69 -22.35 -2.09
CA ALA A 155 -3.53 -22.98 -1.49
C ALA A 155 -3.15 -24.25 -2.28
N THR A 156 -1.86 -24.60 -2.28
CA THR A 156 -1.39 -25.75 -3.08
C THR A 156 -1.97 -27.09 -2.60
N GLU A 157 -2.17 -27.24 -1.29
CA GLU A 157 -2.81 -28.40 -0.66
C GLU A 157 -3.97 -27.93 0.23
N PRO A 158 -5.15 -27.61 -0.37
CA PRO A 158 -6.24 -26.91 0.31
C PRO A 158 -6.64 -27.50 1.66
N LYS A 159 -6.79 -28.83 1.74
CA LYS A 159 -7.23 -29.49 2.99
C LYS A 159 -6.22 -29.35 4.12
N ARG A 160 -4.94 -29.61 3.82
CA ARG A 160 -3.86 -29.54 4.80
C ARG A 160 -3.57 -28.08 5.19
N PHE A 161 -3.67 -27.16 4.23
CA PHE A 161 -3.54 -25.74 4.48
C PHE A 161 -4.68 -25.21 5.36
N ASN A 162 -5.94 -25.58 5.08
CA ASN A 162 -7.08 -25.23 5.93
C ASN A 162 -6.92 -25.77 7.35
N GLN A 163 -6.38 -26.99 7.51
CA GLN A 163 -6.08 -27.55 8.82
C GLN A 163 -5.04 -26.69 9.56
N LEU A 164 -3.94 -26.32 8.88
CA LEU A 164 -2.93 -25.42 9.46
C LEU A 164 -3.54 -24.07 9.85
N VAL A 165 -4.38 -23.48 8.99
CA VAL A 165 -5.10 -22.23 9.29
C VAL A 165 -5.93 -22.42 10.55
N ALA A 166 -6.81 -23.42 10.59
CA ALA A 166 -7.70 -23.68 11.71
C ALA A 166 -6.93 -23.89 13.02
N GLU A 167 -5.87 -24.69 13.02
CA GLU A 167 -5.00 -24.92 14.17
C GLU A 167 -4.32 -23.61 14.63
N THR A 168 -3.79 -22.83 13.67
CA THR A 168 -3.10 -21.57 13.92
C THR A 168 -4.02 -20.52 14.53
N VAL A 169 -5.15 -20.20 13.88
CA VAL A 169 -6.08 -19.19 14.41
C VAL A 169 -6.77 -19.64 15.69
N THR A 170 -7.08 -20.94 15.85
CA THR A 170 -7.63 -21.46 17.12
C THR A 170 -6.62 -21.31 18.26
N GLY A 171 -5.33 -21.56 18.00
CA GLY A 171 -4.26 -21.36 18.97
C GLY A 171 -4.04 -19.90 19.38
N LEU A 172 -4.40 -18.94 18.52
CA LEU A 172 -4.32 -17.51 18.82
C LEU A 172 -5.44 -16.99 19.73
N VAL A 173 -6.61 -17.63 19.73
CA VAL A 173 -7.79 -17.20 20.52
C VAL A 173 -7.48 -16.98 22.00
N PRO A 174 -6.91 -17.96 22.75
CA PRO A 174 -6.67 -17.76 24.18
C PRO A 174 -5.67 -16.65 24.48
N VAL A 175 -4.73 -16.37 23.57
CA VAL A 175 -3.74 -15.28 23.71
C VAL A 175 -4.42 -13.92 23.61
N ALA A 176 -5.31 -13.73 22.64
CA ALA A 176 -6.06 -12.48 22.49
C ALA A 176 -7.13 -12.30 23.56
N ALA A 177 -7.87 -13.36 23.90
CA ALA A 177 -8.97 -13.32 24.87
C ALA A 177 -8.50 -13.01 26.29
N ASN A 178 -7.42 -13.65 26.73
CA ASN A 178 -6.87 -13.51 28.07
C ASN A 178 -5.80 -12.41 28.19
N ALA A 179 -5.65 -11.54 27.18
CA ALA A 179 -4.77 -10.39 27.28
C ALA A 179 -5.16 -9.51 28.49
N GLU A 180 -4.15 -8.92 29.14
CA GLU A 180 -4.33 -8.11 30.35
C GLU A 180 -5.32 -6.96 30.16
N THR A 181 -5.94 -6.52 31.27
CA THR A 181 -6.85 -5.38 31.24
C THR A 181 -6.14 -4.15 30.69
N GLY A 182 -6.69 -3.55 29.63
CA GLY A 182 -6.08 -2.41 28.94
C GLY A 182 -5.15 -2.79 27.79
N ALA A 183 -4.93 -4.07 27.52
CA ALA A 183 -4.20 -4.52 26.33
C ALA A 183 -5.07 -4.44 25.06
N LYS A 184 -4.41 -4.50 23.89
CA LYS A 184 -5.02 -4.40 22.56
C LYS A 184 -5.84 -5.64 22.14
N LYS A 185 -5.93 -6.67 22.99
CA LYS A 185 -6.56 -7.99 22.72
C LYS A 185 -6.27 -8.52 21.32
N LEU A 186 -5.00 -8.51 20.95
CA LEU A 186 -4.45 -8.89 19.65
C LEU A 186 -3.52 -10.09 19.82
N ALA A 187 -3.56 -11.03 18.89
CA ALA A 187 -2.53 -12.06 18.79
C ALA A 187 -2.20 -12.34 17.31
N MET A 188 -0.92 -12.61 17.04
CA MET A 188 -0.38 -12.80 15.69
C MET A 188 0.53 -14.03 15.67
N LYS A 189 0.56 -14.75 14.56
CA LYS A 189 1.47 -15.89 14.37
C LYS A 189 1.88 -16.04 12.92
N GLN A 190 3.15 -16.34 12.72
CA GLN A 190 3.68 -16.80 11.46
C GLN A 190 3.95 -18.30 11.55
N GLU A 191 3.51 -19.05 10.55
CA GLU A 191 3.78 -20.47 10.38
C GLU A 191 4.34 -20.75 8.99
N ILE A 192 5.11 -21.83 8.86
CA ILE A 192 5.59 -22.32 7.58
C ILE A 192 4.74 -23.53 7.21
N PHE A 193 4.12 -23.49 6.04
CA PHE A 193 3.40 -24.60 5.46
C PHE A 193 4.37 -25.47 4.66
N ASP A 194 4.67 -26.65 5.19
CA ASP A 194 5.56 -27.67 4.63
C ASP A 194 4.89 -28.52 3.53
N GLY A 195 4.02 -27.89 2.73
CA GLY A 195 3.48 -28.46 1.51
C GLY A 195 4.42 -28.29 0.31
N TYR A 196 3.98 -28.77 -0.85
CA TYR A 196 4.68 -28.54 -2.12
C TYR A 196 4.70 -27.04 -2.45
N GLY A 197 5.72 -26.29 -2.03
CA GLY A 197 5.80 -24.85 -2.31
C GLY A 197 6.34 -23.95 -1.19
N LEU A 198 6.56 -24.47 0.03
CA LEU A 198 7.03 -23.68 1.18
C LEU A 198 6.26 -22.36 1.34
N GLU A 199 4.94 -22.48 1.49
CA GLU A 199 4.08 -21.31 1.67
C GLU A 199 4.20 -20.80 3.11
N GLN A 200 4.14 -19.48 3.30
CA GLN A 200 4.06 -18.90 4.64
C GLN A 200 2.60 -18.64 4.98
N LEU A 201 2.24 -18.76 6.26
CA LEU A 201 0.95 -18.41 6.79
C LEU A 201 1.14 -17.32 7.85
N PHE A 202 0.59 -16.14 7.59
CA PHE A 202 0.52 -15.05 8.55
C PHE A 202 -0.91 -14.97 9.05
N SER A 203 -1.10 -15.03 10.37
CA SER A 203 -2.42 -15.03 11.00
C SER A 203 -2.50 -13.96 12.09
N LEU A 204 -3.65 -13.30 12.17
CA LEU A 204 -3.96 -12.27 13.16
C LEU A 204 -5.40 -12.45 13.63
N VAL A 205 -5.61 -12.38 14.95
CA VAL A 205 -6.93 -12.30 15.57
C VAL A 205 -6.99 -11.12 16.53
N GLN A 206 -8.11 -10.41 16.57
CA GLN A 206 -8.27 -9.26 17.46
C GLN A 206 -9.72 -9.08 17.93
N CYS A 207 -9.90 -8.75 19.21
CA CYS A 207 -11.19 -8.35 19.79
C CYS A 207 -11.21 -6.87 20.15
N THR A 208 -12.41 -6.29 20.33
CA THR A 208 -12.52 -4.98 20.98
C THR A 208 -12.12 -5.10 22.47
N PRO A 209 -11.23 -4.24 22.97
CA PRO A 209 -10.76 -4.26 24.36
C PRO A 209 -11.82 -4.16 25.47
N ASP A 210 -13.05 -3.73 25.17
CA ASP A 210 -14.15 -3.65 26.14
C ASP A 210 -14.85 -4.99 26.43
N LEU A 211 -14.55 -6.04 25.67
CA LEU A 211 -15.11 -7.37 25.91
C LEU A 211 -14.43 -8.11 27.07
N SER A 212 -15.21 -8.95 27.74
CA SER A 212 -14.68 -9.94 28.68
C SER A 212 -13.81 -10.98 27.95
N SER A 213 -13.00 -11.76 28.69
CA SER A 213 -12.24 -12.87 28.08
C SER A 213 -13.19 -13.88 27.42
N THR A 214 -14.26 -14.26 28.10
CA THR A 214 -15.27 -15.20 27.59
C THR A 214 -15.93 -14.69 26.31
N ASP A 215 -16.35 -13.42 26.28
CA ASP A 215 -17.01 -12.83 25.11
C ASP A 215 -16.05 -12.72 23.92
N CYS A 216 -14.79 -12.38 24.16
CA CYS A 216 -13.77 -12.33 23.11
C CYS A 216 -13.47 -13.73 22.54
N ASP A 217 -13.31 -14.74 23.40
CA ASP A 217 -13.11 -16.13 22.97
C ASP A 217 -14.30 -16.61 22.12
N GLN A 218 -15.53 -16.38 22.60
CA GLN A 218 -16.74 -16.74 21.86
C GLN A 218 -16.81 -16.04 20.49
N CYS A 219 -16.59 -14.72 20.43
CA CYS A 219 -16.61 -13.97 19.17
C CYS A 219 -15.60 -14.51 18.16
N LEU A 220 -14.36 -14.77 18.61
CA LEU A 220 -13.32 -15.30 17.73
C LEU A 220 -13.64 -16.72 17.27
N ARG A 221 -14.23 -17.57 18.11
CA ARG A 221 -14.69 -18.91 17.69
C ARG A 221 -15.82 -18.81 16.66
N GLY A 222 -16.78 -17.91 16.86
CA GLY A 222 -17.82 -17.63 15.85
C GLY A 222 -17.23 -17.18 14.51
N ALA A 223 -16.17 -16.37 14.54
CA ALA A 223 -15.46 -15.97 13.32
C ALA A 223 -14.72 -17.14 12.66
N ILE A 224 -14.12 -18.07 13.44
CA ILE A 224 -13.47 -19.29 12.94
C ILE A 224 -14.47 -20.20 12.21
N GLU A 225 -15.70 -20.33 12.73
CA GLU A 225 -16.76 -21.15 12.12
C GLU A 225 -17.19 -20.66 10.72
N LEU A 226 -16.90 -19.40 10.38
CA LEU A 226 -17.15 -18.86 9.05
C LEU A 226 -16.02 -19.12 8.04
N LEU A 227 -14.80 -19.45 8.50
CA LEU A 227 -13.65 -19.66 7.60
C LEU A 227 -13.89 -20.77 6.56
N PRO A 228 -14.44 -21.95 6.92
CA PRO A 228 -14.76 -22.98 5.92
C PRO A 228 -15.85 -22.57 4.94
N LYS A 229 -16.69 -21.57 5.27
CA LYS A 229 -17.77 -21.09 4.40
C LYS A 229 -17.30 -20.00 3.44
N CYS A 230 -16.46 -19.08 3.92
CA CYS A 230 -15.99 -17.96 3.11
C CYS A 230 -14.74 -18.27 2.28
N CYS A 231 -13.87 -19.11 2.82
CA CYS A 231 -12.44 -19.05 2.54
C CYS A 231 -11.81 -20.44 2.35
N ASP A 232 -12.64 -21.47 2.12
CA ASP A 232 -12.20 -22.86 1.94
C ASP A 232 -11.14 -23.00 0.83
N GLY A 233 -9.97 -23.50 1.21
CA GLY A 233 -8.87 -23.76 0.28
C GLY A 233 -8.16 -22.52 -0.25
N ARG A 234 -8.46 -21.33 0.30
CA ARG A 234 -7.88 -20.06 -0.16
C ARG A 234 -6.61 -19.72 0.61
N LYS A 235 -5.64 -19.10 -0.07
CA LYS A 235 -4.37 -18.63 0.53
C LYS A 235 -4.53 -17.49 1.53
N GLY A 236 -5.71 -16.91 1.60
CA GLY A 236 -6.02 -15.84 2.53
C GLY A 236 -7.53 -15.73 2.76
N GLY A 237 -7.89 -15.25 3.94
CA GLY A 237 -9.26 -15.11 4.39
C GLY A 237 -9.36 -14.07 5.49
N ARG A 238 -10.46 -13.32 5.48
CA ARG A 238 -10.77 -12.31 6.49
C ARG A 238 -12.22 -12.44 6.91
N VAL A 239 -12.46 -12.40 8.22
CA VAL A 239 -13.80 -12.33 8.82
C VAL A 239 -13.84 -11.13 9.73
N LEU A 240 -14.81 -10.25 9.50
CA LEU A 240 -14.99 -8.99 10.20
C LEU A 240 -16.33 -9.00 10.91
N PHE A 241 -16.30 -9.05 12.23
CA PHE A 241 -17.44 -8.78 13.10
C PHE A 241 -17.31 -7.39 13.71
N PRO A 242 -18.41 -6.84 14.28
CA PRO A 242 -18.35 -5.60 15.03
C PRO A 242 -17.51 -5.68 16.31
N SER A 243 -17.35 -6.86 16.90
CA SER A 243 -16.63 -7.05 18.17
C SER A 243 -15.30 -7.79 18.06
N CYS A 244 -15.03 -8.46 16.95
CA CYS A 244 -13.74 -9.13 16.71
C CYS A 244 -13.49 -9.34 15.21
N ASN A 245 -12.26 -9.70 14.85
CA ASN A 245 -11.92 -10.04 13.49
C ASN A 245 -10.77 -11.04 13.42
N ILE A 246 -10.74 -11.77 12.31
CA ILE A 246 -9.69 -12.72 11.94
C ILE A 246 -9.19 -12.37 10.55
N ARG A 247 -7.87 -12.41 10.37
CA ARG A 247 -7.25 -12.36 9.06
C ARG A 247 -6.11 -13.34 8.98
N TYR A 248 -6.05 -14.10 7.90
CA TYR A 248 -4.87 -14.86 7.52
C TYR A 248 -4.54 -14.61 6.05
N GLU A 249 -3.25 -14.61 5.73
CA GLU A 249 -2.74 -14.41 4.37
C GLU A 249 -1.43 -15.18 4.17
N SER A 250 -1.07 -15.39 2.90
CA SER A 250 0.22 -15.97 2.53
C SER A 250 1.38 -14.96 2.48
N TYR A 251 1.13 -13.71 2.86
CA TYR A 251 2.09 -12.61 2.88
C TYR A 251 1.96 -11.81 4.18
N LEU A 252 3.05 -11.18 4.62
CA LEU A 252 3.04 -10.35 5.82
C LEU A 252 2.16 -9.11 5.62
N PHE A 253 1.20 -8.88 6.50
CA PHE A 253 0.27 -7.73 6.45
C PHE A 253 0.20 -6.93 7.75
N TYR A 254 1.00 -7.30 8.76
CA TYR A 254 1.10 -6.64 10.07
C TYR A 254 2.57 -6.35 10.40
N ASN A 255 2.79 -5.41 11.32
CA ASN A 255 4.13 -5.06 11.78
C ASN A 255 4.64 -6.11 12.78
N LEU A 256 5.88 -6.59 12.57
CA LEU A 256 6.52 -7.60 13.44
C LEU A 256 7.05 -7.00 14.75
N ASP A 257 7.13 -5.67 14.85
CA ASP A 257 7.73 -4.97 15.97
C ASP A 257 6.73 -4.71 17.11
N THR A 258 6.18 -5.77 17.71
CA THR A 258 5.56 -5.66 19.05
C THR A 258 5.77 -6.93 19.87
N SER A 259 6.79 -6.87 20.73
CA SER A 259 7.07 -7.73 21.91
C SER A 259 7.61 -9.17 21.70
N THR A 260 8.93 -9.26 21.57
CA THR A 260 9.74 -10.14 22.43
C THR A 260 11.15 -9.55 22.52
N PRO A 261 11.70 -9.20 23.71
CA PRO A 261 13.14 -9.02 23.81
C PRO A 261 13.80 -10.36 23.43
N PRO A 262 14.84 -10.37 22.59
CA PRO A 262 15.57 -11.60 22.28
C PRO A 262 16.03 -12.24 23.60
N PRO A 263 16.00 -13.58 23.74
CA PRO A 263 16.54 -14.24 24.92
C PRO A 263 17.98 -13.79 25.09
N THR A 264 18.27 -13.15 26.23
CA THR A 264 19.61 -12.72 26.58
C THR A 264 20.55 -13.92 26.46
N PRO A 265 21.58 -13.88 25.60
CA PRO A 265 22.54 -14.97 25.55
C PRO A 265 23.19 -15.14 26.93
N PRO A 266 23.45 -16.37 27.40
CA PRO A 266 24.06 -16.60 28.70
C PRO A 266 25.44 -15.90 28.78
N PRO A 267 25.85 -15.42 29.97
CA PRO A 267 27.10 -14.68 30.11
C PRO A 267 28.28 -15.56 29.69
N LEU A 268 29.07 -15.09 28.72
CA LEU A 268 30.36 -15.68 28.40
C LEU A 268 31.29 -15.54 29.61
N PRO A 269 32.06 -16.59 29.97
CA PRO A 269 33.03 -16.51 31.05
C PRO A 269 34.16 -15.53 30.69
N PRO A 270 34.71 -14.82 31.69
CA PRO A 270 35.73 -13.79 31.46
C PRO A 270 37.06 -14.40 30.94
N PRO A 271 37.77 -13.71 30.04
CA PRO A 271 39.10 -14.14 29.60
C PRO A 271 40.14 -14.06 30.73
N PRO A 272 41.15 -14.94 30.76
CA PRO A 272 42.24 -14.88 31.73
C PRO A 272 43.06 -13.60 31.59
N GLN A 273 43.25 -12.88 32.69
CA GLN A 273 44.24 -11.80 32.81
C GLN A 273 45.61 -12.39 33.15
N LEU A 274 46.68 -11.84 32.56
CA LEU A 274 48.03 -11.80 33.15
C LEU A 274 48.87 -10.72 32.41
N PRO A 275 50.00 -10.25 32.97
CA PRO A 275 50.08 -9.15 33.92
C PRO A 275 50.79 -7.92 33.32
N GLY A 276 50.60 -6.77 33.97
CA GLY A 276 50.99 -5.46 33.45
C GLY A 276 52.46 -5.07 33.59
N SER A 277 52.75 -3.86 33.12
CA SER A 277 53.93 -3.08 33.48
C SER A 277 53.67 -1.57 33.36
N VAL A 278 53.61 -0.92 34.54
CA VAL A 278 54.14 0.40 34.99
C VAL A 278 53.90 1.67 34.14
N PRO A 279 53.48 2.80 34.77
CA PRO A 279 53.12 4.05 34.09
C PRO A 279 54.31 5.02 33.91
N ARG A 280 54.18 5.95 32.94
CA ARG A 280 54.97 7.19 32.92
C ARG A 280 54.09 8.39 32.58
N SER A 281 54.28 9.43 33.38
CA SER A 281 53.56 10.70 33.46
C SER A 281 54.03 11.75 32.44
N GLN A 282 53.33 12.90 32.49
CA GLN A 282 53.50 14.21 31.80
C GLN A 282 52.45 14.40 30.69
N GLY A 283 51.71 15.50 30.60
CA GLY A 283 51.81 16.84 31.18
C GLY A 283 51.19 17.80 30.15
N ASN A 284 50.46 18.82 30.63
CA ASN A 284 49.58 19.75 29.91
C ASN A 284 50.17 20.43 28.65
N ASP A 285 49.34 20.80 27.67
CA ASP A 285 48.92 22.20 27.41
C ASP A 285 48.19 22.37 26.06
N GLU A 286 47.22 23.28 26.05
CA GLU A 286 46.45 23.74 24.89
C GLU A 286 47.32 24.49 23.87
N GLN A 287 47.13 24.20 22.57
CA GLN A 287 47.50 25.11 21.49
C GLN A 287 46.52 25.00 20.31
N ILE A 288 45.66 26.02 20.15
CA ILE A 288 44.78 26.20 18.99
C ILE A 288 45.66 26.60 17.79
N SER A 289 45.75 25.72 16.78
CA SER A 289 46.62 25.89 15.61
C SER A 289 45.83 25.92 14.29
N SER A 290 45.81 27.09 13.64
CA SER A 290 45.97 27.34 12.20
C SER A 290 45.22 26.53 11.10
N TRP A 291 44.25 25.66 11.41
CA TRP A 291 43.48 24.91 10.38
C TRP A 291 42.16 25.59 9.98
N ILE A 292 41.59 26.43 10.85
CA ILE A 292 40.28 27.07 10.65
C ILE A 292 40.33 28.15 9.54
N ILE A 293 41.44 28.89 9.43
CA ILE A 293 41.59 29.96 8.43
C ILE A 293 41.70 29.37 7.01
N VAL A 294 42.39 28.23 6.86
CA VAL A 294 42.53 27.54 5.56
C VAL A 294 41.19 26.99 5.09
N ALA A 295 40.39 26.42 5.99
CA ALA A 295 39.06 25.89 5.66
C ALA A 295 38.09 26.98 5.16
N VAL A 296 38.15 28.18 5.75
CA VAL A 296 37.29 29.30 5.34
C VAL A 296 37.68 29.85 3.96
N VAL A 297 38.98 30.00 3.69
CA VAL A 297 39.46 30.53 2.40
C VAL A 297 39.16 29.56 1.24
N VAL A 298 39.33 28.25 1.47
CA VAL A 298 39.01 27.21 0.48
C VAL A 298 37.50 27.17 0.20
N SER A 299 36.66 27.32 1.23
CA SER A 299 35.21 27.32 1.08
C SER A 299 34.70 28.52 0.27
N ILE A 300 35.28 29.71 0.48
CA ILE A 300 34.92 30.93 -0.27
C ILE A 300 35.37 30.82 -1.73
N ALA A 301 36.55 30.26 -2.00
CA ALA A 301 37.06 30.08 -3.36
C ALA A 301 36.19 29.09 -4.18
N ILE A 302 35.73 28.00 -3.55
CA ILE A 302 34.83 27.02 -4.18
C ILE A 302 33.47 27.66 -4.49
N LEU A 303 32.94 28.47 -3.56
CA LEU A 303 31.67 29.15 -3.75
C LEU A 303 31.71 30.16 -4.91
N LEU A 304 32.79 30.94 -5.02
CA LEU A 304 32.98 31.90 -6.11
C LEU A 304 33.19 31.20 -7.46
N SER A 305 33.87 30.05 -7.48
CA SER A 305 34.04 29.22 -8.67
C SER A 305 32.71 28.65 -9.17
N LEU A 306 31.86 28.14 -8.27
CA LEU A 306 30.53 27.61 -8.61
C LEU A 306 29.60 28.71 -9.14
N VAL A 307 29.61 29.90 -8.53
CA VAL A 307 28.81 31.04 -9.02
C VAL A 307 29.29 31.50 -10.40
N GLY A 308 30.61 31.52 -10.63
CA GLY A 308 31.20 31.77 -11.94
C GLY A 308 30.74 30.76 -13.00
N CYS A 309 30.86 29.45 -12.71
CA CYS A 309 30.44 28.37 -13.60
C CYS A 309 28.94 28.46 -13.97
N LEU A 310 28.07 28.79 -13.01
CA LEU A 310 26.63 28.94 -13.25
C LEU A 310 26.32 30.19 -14.10
N PHE A 311 27.08 31.27 -13.95
CA PHE A 311 26.91 32.49 -14.74
C PHE A 311 27.41 32.34 -16.19
N PHE A 312 28.52 31.63 -16.40
CA PHE A 312 29.05 31.33 -17.73
C PHE A 312 28.26 30.22 -18.45
N GLY A 313 27.80 29.18 -17.75
CA GLY A 313 26.94 28.14 -18.31
C GLY A 313 25.57 28.67 -18.79
N ARG A 314 24.99 29.63 -18.06
CA ARG A 314 23.76 30.31 -18.49
C ARG A 314 23.94 31.22 -19.71
N ARG A 315 25.16 31.70 -19.97
CA ARG A 315 25.48 32.47 -21.19
C ARG A 315 25.71 31.57 -22.41
N ALA A 316 26.23 30.35 -22.23
CA ALA A 316 26.44 29.39 -23.31
C ALA A 316 25.12 28.84 -23.88
N MET A 317 24.11 28.63 -23.03
CA MET A 317 22.79 28.10 -23.42
C MET A 317 21.92 29.06 -24.26
N LYS A 318 22.35 30.31 -24.49
CA LYS A 318 21.63 31.27 -25.33
C LYS A 318 22.11 31.34 -26.79
N LYS A 319 23.13 30.58 -27.18
CA LYS A 319 23.70 30.64 -28.55
C LYS A 319 23.55 29.36 -29.38
N TYR A 320 22.92 28.31 -28.85
CA TYR A 320 22.84 27.01 -29.52
C TYR A 320 21.41 26.67 -29.96
N ASN A 321 20.84 27.51 -30.82
CA ASN A 321 19.78 27.11 -31.76
C ASN A 321 20.40 27.35 -33.14
N VAL A 322 20.68 26.28 -33.90
CA VAL A 322 20.89 26.18 -35.38
C VAL A 322 21.80 24.97 -35.73
N ILE A 323 21.22 24.00 -36.48
CA ILE A 323 21.80 22.99 -37.42
C ILE A 323 22.28 21.60 -36.91
N GLN A 324 21.44 20.61 -37.24
CA GLN A 324 21.62 19.38 -38.07
C GLN A 324 22.48 18.17 -37.64
N GLU A 325 21.88 17.01 -37.96
CA GLU A 325 22.32 15.60 -37.89
C GLU A 325 23.71 15.30 -38.50
N GLN A 326 24.52 14.55 -37.75
CA GLN A 326 25.24 13.32 -38.11
C GLN A 326 26.34 13.09 -37.06
N ASP A 327 26.29 11.98 -36.32
CA ASP A 327 27.37 10.97 -36.26
C ASP A 327 27.04 9.91 -35.21
N VAL A 328 27.27 8.66 -35.58
CA VAL A 328 26.92 7.44 -34.86
C VAL A 328 28.11 7.02 -33.99
N GLY A 329 27.83 6.77 -32.71
CA GLY A 329 28.59 5.81 -31.91
C GLY A 329 29.81 6.37 -31.18
N LYS A 330 29.61 6.73 -29.92
CA LYS A 330 30.50 6.36 -28.81
C LYS A 330 29.85 6.66 -27.46
N GLU A 331 29.80 5.60 -26.64
CA GLU A 331 29.79 5.62 -25.16
C GLU A 331 28.65 6.42 -24.51
N ILE A 332 27.50 5.80 -24.22
CA ILE A 332 27.25 5.08 -22.94
C ILE A 332 28.07 5.65 -21.79
N ASN A 333 27.66 6.80 -21.27
CA ASN A 333 27.71 7.11 -19.84
C ASN A 333 26.78 8.29 -19.54
N ALA A 334 26.02 8.17 -18.45
CA ALA A 334 25.01 9.10 -17.94
C ALA A 334 23.70 9.19 -18.74
N VAL A 335 22.81 8.21 -18.56
CA VAL A 335 21.37 8.45 -18.73
C VAL A 335 20.88 9.06 -17.42
N GLU A 336 20.82 10.39 -17.39
CA GLU A 336 19.99 11.11 -16.44
C GLU A 336 18.56 10.58 -16.52
N SER A 337 17.99 10.35 -15.34
CA SER A 337 16.60 9.97 -15.12
C SER A 337 15.65 10.74 -16.06
N LEU A 338 14.75 10.03 -16.76
CA LEU A 338 13.60 10.63 -17.44
C LEU A 338 12.67 11.23 -16.38
N GLN A 339 13.08 12.37 -15.81
CA GLN A 339 12.30 13.13 -14.84
C GLN A 339 11.34 14.01 -15.63
N PHE A 340 10.10 13.57 -15.75
CA PHE A 340 9.04 14.48 -16.15
C PHE A 340 8.80 15.48 -15.03
N SER A 341 8.73 16.76 -15.38
CA SER A 341 8.41 17.78 -14.38
C SER A 341 7.00 17.53 -13.82
N PHE A 342 6.80 17.77 -12.53
CA PHE A 342 5.49 17.59 -11.90
C PHE A 342 4.40 18.38 -12.63
N GLY A 343 4.69 19.59 -13.11
CA GLY A 343 3.74 20.39 -13.90
C GLY A 343 3.37 19.73 -15.24
N THR A 344 4.29 19.00 -15.86
CA THR A 344 4.01 18.20 -17.08
C THR A 344 3.06 17.04 -16.76
N ILE A 345 3.28 16.33 -15.65
CA ILE A 345 2.44 15.23 -15.20
C ILE A 345 1.05 15.74 -14.78
N GLU A 346 0.99 16.85 -14.03
CA GLU A 346 -0.24 17.49 -13.60
C GLU A 346 -1.08 17.96 -14.80
N ALA A 347 -0.45 18.58 -15.81
CA ALA A 347 -1.13 18.98 -17.03
C ALA A 347 -1.63 17.78 -17.83
N ALA A 348 -0.80 16.75 -18.02
CA ALA A 348 -1.15 15.54 -18.77
C ALA A 348 -2.28 14.73 -18.09
N THR A 349 -2.33 14.73 -16.76
CA THR A 349 -3.35 14.04 -15.97
C THR A 349 -4.58 14.90 -15.65
N ASN A 350 -4.65 16.12 -16.18
CA ASN A 350 -5.65 17.12 -15.82
C ASN A 350 -5.85 17.21 -14.29
N LYS A 351 -4.78 17.60 -13.58
CA LYS A 351 -4.71 17.66 -12.11
C LYS A 351 -5.06 16.33 -11.44
N PHE A 352 -4.53 15.23 -11.96
CA PHE A 352 -4.78 13.88 -11.44
C PHE A 352 -6.27 13.53 -11.34
N SER A 353 -7.10 14.09 -12.24
CA SER A 353 -8.52 13.79 -12.27
C SER A 353 -8.76 12.28 -12.34
N VAL A 354 -9.84 11.81 -11.72
CA VAL A 354 -10.18 10.38 -11.65
C VAL A 354 -10.22 9.73 -13.04
N HIS A 355 -10.54 10.51 -14.06
CA HIS A 355 -10.65 10.07 -15.45
C HIS A 355 -9.31 10.04 -16.21
N ASN A 356 -8.23 10.67 -15.72
CA ASN A 356 -6.93 10.78 -16.41
C ASN A 356 -5.75 10.28 -15.54
N LYS A 357 -5.99 9.24 -14.74
CA LYS A 357 -4.92 8.54 -14.00
C LYS A 357 -4.05 7.75 -14.98
N LEU A 358 -2.74 7.98 -14.96
CA LEU A 358 -1.74 7.21 -15.71
C LEU A 358 -1.22 6.08 -14.84
N GLY A 359 -1.22 4.84 -15.35
CA GLY A 359 -0.72 3.67 -14.61
C GLY A 359 -1.52 3.38 -13.34
N LYS A 360 -2.42 2.41 -13.39
CA LYS A 360 -2.92 1.78 -12.15
C LYS A 360 -1.89 0.73 -11.77
N GLY A 361 -1.40 0.77 -10.52
CA GLY A 361 -0.33 -0.08 -10.01
C GLY A 361 -0.43 -1.56 -10.40
N GLY A 362 0.66 -2.31 -10.25
CA GLY A 362 0.77 -3.69 -10.68
C GLY A 362 -0.30 -4.64 -10.15
N PHE A 363 -0.42 -5.82 -10.74
CA PHE A 363 -1.31 -6.90 -10.28
C PHE A 363 -1.22 -7.12 -8.75
N GLU A 364 0.00 -7.08 -8.20
CA GLU A 364 0.25 -7.21 -6.76
C GLU A 364 -0.19 -5.99 -5.94
N TYR A 365 -0.20 -4.79 -6.54
CA TYR A 365 -0.69 -3.58 -5.87
C TYR A 365 -2.21 -3.59 -5.74
N ALA A 366 -2.93 -4.00 -6.78
CA ALA A 366 -4.39 -4.05 -6.77
C ALA A 366 -4.97 -5.15 -5.85
N ILE A 367 -4.19 -6.20 -5.56
CA ILE A 367 -4.62 -7.37 -4.75
C ILE A 367 -3.97 -7.37 -3.35
N HIS A 368 -2.68 -7.02 -3.23
CA HIS A 368 -1.90 -7.16 -1.99
C HIS A 368 -1.49 -5.82 -1.35
N GLY A 369 -1.66 -4.69 -2.05
CA GLY A 369 -1.22 -3.37 -1.56
C GLY A 369 0.30 -3.20 -1.49
N LEU A 370 1.07 -4.11 -2.10
CA LEU A 370 2.53 -4.14 -2.03
C LEU A 370 3.15 -3.40 -3.22
N PHE A 371 4.14 -2.56 -2.92
CA PHE A 371 5.01 -1.94 -3.92
C PHE A 371 6.24 -2.84 -4.13
N SER A 372 6.50 -3.20 -5.38
CA SER A 372 7.70 -3.94 -5.77
C SER A 372 8.17 -3.46 -7.13
N VAL A 373 9.47 -3.64 -7.42
CA VAL A 373 10.02 -3.35 -8.75
C VAL A 373 9.26 -4.11 -9.85
N LYS A 374 8.68 -5.28 -9.55
CA LYS A 374 7.87 -6.08 -10.49
C LYS A 374 6.46 -5.53 -10.68
N SER A 375 5.89 -4.89 -9.66
CA SER A 375 4.63 -4.15 -9.73
C SER A 375 4.78 -2.87 -10.58
N ASP A 376 5.93 -2.18 -10.46
CA ASP A 376 6.28 -1.03 -11.31
C ASP A 376 6.44 -1.44 -12.78
N VAL A 377 7.11 -2.57 -13.04
CA VAL A 377 7.24 -3.13 -14.39
C VAL A 377 5.87 -3.47 -14.98
N TYR A 378 4.96 -4.07 -14.21
CA TYR A 378 3.60 -4.34 -14.68
C TYR A 378 2.86 -3.04 -15.04
N SER A 379 2.94 -2.03 -14.18
CA SER A 379 2.30 -0.73 -14.39
C SER A 379 2.82 -0.03 -15.65
N LEU A 380 4.13 -0.10 -15.87
CA LEU A 380 4.79 0.36 -17.09
C LEU A 380 4.25 -0.40 -18.31
N GLY A 381 4.09 -1.71 -18.22
CA GLY A 381 3.52 -2.53 -19.29
C GLY A 381 2.10 -2.12 -19.67
N VAL A 382 1.23 -1.92 -18.68
CA VAL A 382 -0.14 -1.42 -18.90
C VAL A 382 -0.11 -0.04 -19.56
N LEU A 383 0.74 0.88 -19.07
CA LEU A 383 0.87 2.22 -19.62
C LEU A 383 1.32 2.20 -21.09
N ILE A 384 2.32 1.39 -21.44
CA ILE A 384 2.77 1.21 -22.84
C ILE A 384 1.60 0.74 -23.72
N LEU A 385 0.81 -0.22 -23.25
CA LEU A 385 -0.32 -0.76 -24.01
C LEU A 385 -1.48 0.24 -24.12
N GLU A 386 -1.73 1.06 -23.09
CA GLU A 386 -2.70 2.15 -23.15
C GLU A 386 -2.30 3.22 -24.17
N ILE A 387 -1.01 3.58 -24.23
CA ILE A 387 -0.48 4.55 -25.20
C ILE A 387 -0.64 4.01 -26.63
N VAL A 388 -0.24 2.76 -26.88
CA VAL A 388 -0.30 2.17 -28.23
C VAL A 388 -1.76 2.04 -28.70
N THR A 389 -2.65 1.65 -27.81
CA THR A 389 -4.06 1.41 -28.17
C THR A 389 -4.93 2.66 -28.16
N GLY A 390 -4.50 3.73 -27.48
CA GLY A 390 -5.34 4.88 -27.18
C GLY A 390 -6.51 4.58 -26.26
N LYS A 391 -6.60 3.34 -25.74
CA LYS A 391 -7.73 2.86 -24.94
C LYS A 391 -7.29 2.75 -23.49
N LYS A 392 -8.01 3.46 -22.62
CA LYS A 392 -7.82 3.36 -21.17
C LYS A 392 -8.28 1.99 -20.67
N ASN A 393 -7.56 1.43 -19.72
CA ASN A 393 -7.93 0.19 -19.03
C ASN A 393 -9.30 0.28 -18.31
N THR A 394 -9.86 1.49 -18.12
CA THR A 394 -11.19 1.71 -17.52
C THR A 394 -12.36 1.84 -18.50
N ASN A 395 -12.11 2.07 -19.79
CA ASN A 395 -13.15 2.50 -20.75
C ASN A 395 -13.74 1.38 -21.62
N PHE A 396 -13.46 0.10 -21.34
CA PHE A 396 -14.03 -1.01 -22.12
C PHE A 396 -15.50 -1.35 -21.79
N TYR A 397 -16.17 -0.56 -20.93
CA TYR A 397 -17.59 -0.76 -20.61
C TYR A 397 -18.57 -0.32 -21.71
N ASN A 398 -18.11 0.37 -22.77
CA ASN A 398 -19.00 0.97 -23.79
C ASN A 398 -18.69 0.55 -25.24
N SER A 399 -18.02 -0.57 -25.48
CA SER A 399 -17.97 -1.18 -26.83
C SER A 399 -18.61 -2.56 -26.81
N ASP A 400 -19.45 -2.85 -27.79
CA ASP A 400 -20.39 -3.98 -27.90
C ASP A 400 -19.85 -5.42 -27.66
N ASN A 401 -18.56 -5.59 -27.32
CA ASN A 401 -17.93 -6.89 -27.06
C ASN A 401 -17.11 -6.99 -25.75
N GLY A 402 -17.27 -6.08 -24.78
CA GLY A 402 -16.97 -6.31 -23.35
C GLY A 402 -15.63 -6.97 -22.93
N GLU A 403 -14.56 -6.91 -23.72
CA GLU A 403 -13.25 -7.50 -23.38
C GLU A 403 -12.33 -6.48 -22.69
N TYR A 404 -11.65 -6.88 -21.60
CA TYR A 404 -10.64 -6.06 -20.92
C TYR A 404 -9.44 -5.74 -21.84
N LEU A 405 -8.77 -4.59 -21.63
CA LEU A 405 -7.65 -4.10 -22.46
C LEU A 405 -6.59 -5.17 -22.73
N LEU A 406 -6.10 -5.85 -21.67
CA LEU A 406 -5.08 -6.88 -21.81
C LEU A 406 -5.56 -8.10 -22.59
N SER A 407 -6.83 -8.49 -22.42
CA SER A 407 -7.46 -9.59 -23.18
C SER A 407 -7.58 -9.26 -24.66
N HIS A 408 -7.99 -8.03 -24.96
CA HIS A 408 -8.10 -7.53 -26.33
C HIS A 408 -6.73 -7.46 -27.02
N VAL A 409 -5.73 -6.89 -26.35
CA VAL A 409 -4.35 -6.82 -26.85
C VAL A 409 -3.77 -8.22 -27.07
N TRP A 410 -3.95 -9.12 -26.11
CA TRP A 410 -3.44 -10.49 -26.21
C TRP A 410 -4.06 -11.28 -27.38
N ARG A 411 -5.36 -11.10 -27.62
CA ARG A 411 -6.05 -11.73 -28.76
C ARG A 411 -5.44 -11.28 -30.08
N HIS A 412 -5.31 -9.97 -30.31
CA HIS A 412 -4.69 -9.43 -31.54
C HIS A 412 -3.21 -9.82 -31.68
N TRP A 413 -2.48 -9.94 -30.57
CA TRP A 413 -1.11 -10.45 -30.60
C TRP A 413 -1.04 -11.91 -31.06
N ARG A 414 -1.88 -12.79 -30.49
CA ARG A 414 -1.94 -14.21 -30.85
C ARG A 414 -2.44 -14.41 -32.29
N ASP A 415 -3.41 -13.62 -32.71
CA ASP A 415 -4.05 -13.74 -34.02
C ASP A 415 -3.21 -13.08 -35.13
N GLY A 416 -2.03 -12.53 -34.79
CA GLY A 416 -1.07 -11.97 -35.76
C GLY A 416 -1.46 -10.59 -36.30
N THR A 417 -2.38 -9.89 -35.64
CA THR A 417 -2.91 -8.58 -36.04
C THR A 417 -2.62 -7.45 -35.04
N PRO A 418 -1.40 -7.32 -34.47
CA PRO A 418 -1.12 -6.33 -33.42
C PRO A 418 -1.27 -4.87 -33.86
N LEU A 419 -1.15 -4.59 -35.16
CA LEU A 419 -1.29 -3.23 -35.71
C LEU A 419 -2.75 -2.76 -35.81
N GLU A 420 -3.72 -3.66 -35.70
CA GLU A 420 -5.14 -3.28 -35.63
C GLU A 420 -5.51 -2.64 -34.28
N LEU A 421 -4.65 -2.79 -33.27
CA LEU A 421 -4.82 -2.18 -31.96
C LEU A 421 -4.55 -0.68 -31.94
N LEU A 422 -3.87 -0.13 -32.96
CA LEU A 422 -3.35 1.23 -32.95
C LEU A 422 -4.44 2.30 -32.83
N ASP A 423 -4.19 3.30 -31.97
CA ASP A 423 -5.00 4.50 -31.89
C ASP A 423 -5.06 5.20 -33.25
N VAL A 424 -6.27 5.60 -33.67
CA VAL A 424 -6.53 6.37 -34.88
C VAL A 424 -5.73 7.68 -34.88
N ASN A 425 -5.45 8.25 -33.70
CA ASN A 425 -4.68 9.49 -33.53
C ASN A 425 -3.17 9.33 -33.72
N LEU A 426 -2.65 8.10 -33.78
CA LEU A 426 -1.22 7.82 -34.03
C LEU A 426 -0.89 7.66 -35.52
N ARG A 427 -1.90 7.73 -36.42
CA ARG A 427 -1.82 7.20 -37.79
C ARG A 427 -0.83 7.89 -38.75
N ASP A 428 -0.30 9.06 -38.43
CA ASP A 428 0.53 9.84 -39.36
C ASP A 428 2.03 9.93 -38.98
N SER A 429 2.47 9.32 -37.87
CA SER A 429 3.89 9.44 -37.43
C SER A 429 4.40 8.24 -36.61
N TYR A 430 4.32 7.01 -37.14
CA TYR A 430 4.87 5.84 -36.45
C TYR A 430 5.62 4.88 -37.36
N SER A 431 6.65 4.25 -36.82
CA SER A 431 7.28 3.07 -37.44
C SER A 431 6.53 1.80 -37.02
N ARG A 432 6.14 0.98 -38.01
CA ARG A 432 5.44 -0.30 -37.77
C ARG A 432 6.25 -1.23 -36.87
N SER A 433 7.57 -1.26 -37.03
CA SER A 433 8.45 -2.11 -36.23
C SER A 433 8.56 -1.64 -34.78
N GLU A 434 8.59 -0.32 -34.54
CA GLU A 434 8.60 0.27 -33.20
C GLU A 434 7.30 0.00 -32.45
N VAL A 435 6.15 0.12 -33.12
CA VAL A 435 4.85 -0.18 -32.50
C VAL A 435 4.74 -1.66 -32.12
N ILE A 436 5.04 -2.57 -33.04
CA ILE A 436 4.98 -4.02 -32.76
C ILE A 436 5.91 -4.36 -31.60
N ARG A 437 7.09 -3.73 -31.57
CA ARG A 437 8.05 -3.87 -30.48
C ARG A 437 7.53 -3.33 -29.15
N CYS A 438 6.88 -2.17 -29.13
CA CYS A 438 6.26 -1.63 -27.91
C CYS A 438 5.14 -2.55 -27.40
N ILE A 439 4.31 -3.12 -28.28
CA ILE A 439 3.28 -4.10 -27.90
C ILE A 439 3.94 -5.35 -27.30
N HIS A 440 4.99 -5.86 -27.94
CA HIS A 440 5.76 -7.02 -27.46
C HIS A 440 6.32 -6.77 -26.05
N ILE A 441 7.00 -5.64 -25.85
CA ILE A 441 7.56 -5.24 -24.56
C ILE A 441 6.46 -5.05 -23.53
N GLY A 442 5.37 -4.37 -23.88
CA GLY A 442 4.20 -4.19 -23.03
C GLY A 442 3.65 -5.53 -22.53
N LEU A 443 3.50 -6.51 -23.42
CA LEU A 443 3.06 -7.87 -23.10
C LEU A 443 4.06 -8.64 -22.21
N LEU A 444 5.37 -8.46 -22.40
CA LEU A 444 6.38 -9.04 -21.50
C LEU A 444 6.36 -8.40 -20.10
N CYS A 445 5.96 -7.14 -19.99
CA CYS A 445 5.85 -6.44 -18.72
C CYS A 445 4.61 -6.85 -17.91
N VAL A 446 3.52 -7.26 -18.56
CA VAL A 446 2.25 -7.65 -17.91
C VAL A 446 2.08 -9.17 -17.76
N GLN A 447 3.19 -9.93 -17.77
CA GLN A 447 3.16 -11.38 -17.53
C GLN A 447 2.54 -11.68 -16.18
N GLU A 448 1.75 -12.77 -16.13
CA GLU A 448 1.07 -13.22 -14.92
C GLU A 448 2.07 -13.51 -13.81
N ASP A 449 3.07 -14.34 -14.10
CA ASP A 449 4.20 -14.61 -13.21
C ASP A 449 5.14 -13.37 -13.14
N PRO A 450 5.30 -12.74 -11.95
CA PRO A 450 6.20 -11.61 -11.74
C PRO A 450 7.66 -11.90 -12.13
N ASP A 451 8.11 -13.15 -12.04
CA ASP A 451 9.49 -13.52 -12.32
C ASP A 451 9.79 -13.54 -13.82
N GLN A 452 8.78 -13.80 -14.65
CA GLN A 452 8.88 -13.70 -16.11
C GLN A 452 8.93 -12.25 -16.59
N ARG A 453 8.52 -11.28 -15.76
CA ARG A 453 8.58 -9.86 -16.11
C ARG A 453 10.04 -9.40 -16.20
N PRO A 454 10.44 -8.71 -17.29
CA PRO A 454 11.82 -8.27 -17.47
C PRO A 454 12.24 -7.24 -16.42
N LYS A 455 13.54 -7.21 -16.07
CA LYS A 455 14.11 -6.15 -15.24
C LYS A 455 14.07 -4.81 -16.01
N MET A 456 13.92 -3.69 -15.31
CA MET A 456 13.87 -2.35 -15.91
C MET A 456 15.04 -2.04 -16.86
N GLN A 457 16.26 -2.45 -16.49
CA GLN A 457 17.44 -2.31 -17.36
C GLN A 457 17.28 -3.07 -18.69
N LYS A 458 16.68 -4.26 -18.66
CA LYS A 458 16.42 -5.07 -19.85
C LYS A 458 15.33 -4.43 -20.71
N ILE A 459 14.32 -3.80 -20.12
CA ILE A 459 13.28 -3.04 -20.83
C ILE A 459 13.90 -1.84 -21.57
N LEU A 460 14.79 -1.09 -20.92
CA LEU A 460 15.51 0.02 -21.57
C LEU A 460 16.36 -0.43 -22.76
N LEU A 461 17.05 -1.57 -22.62
CA LEU A 461 17.79 -2.18 -23.71
C LEU A 461 16.85 -2.63 -24.84
N MET A 462 15.71 -3.24 -24.51
CA MET A 462 14.68 -3.61 -25.47
C MET A 462 14.05 -2.41 -26.17
N LEU A 463 14.00 -1.22 -25.55
CA LEU A 463 13.49 -0.01 -26.20
C LEU A 463 14.57 0.67 -27.08
N SER A 464 15.84 0.58 -26.71
CA SER A 464 16.93 1.35 -27.35
C SER A 464 17.72 0.61 -28.42
N SER A 465 17.78 -0.73 -28.40
CA SER A 465 18.66 -1.50 -29.30
C SER A 465 17.90 -2.47 -30.20
N TYR A 466 17.87 -2.23 -31.51
CA TYR A 466 17.12 -3.01 -32.52
C TYR A 466 17.66 -4.43 -32.81
N SER A 467 18.79 -4.81 -32.23
CA SER A 467 19.45 -6.11 -32.46
C SER A 467 19.22 -7.14 -31.35
N LEU A 468 18.48 -6.79 -30.30
CA LEU A 468 18.18 -7.70 -29.19
C LEU A 468 17.04 -8.67 -29.54
N SER A 469 17.33 -9.96 -29.49
CA SER A 469 16.30 -11.01 -29.53
C SER A 469 15.48 -10.99 -28.23
N MET A 470 14.15 -10.93 -28.34
CA MET A 470 13.22 -10.87 -27.22
C MET A 470 12.44 -12.19 -27.11
N PRO A 471 12.20 -12.70 -25.89
CA PRO A 471 11.39 -13.91 -25.71
C PRO A 471 9.95 -13.67 -26.15
N SER A 472 9.25 -14.72 -26.57
CA SER A 472 7.82 -14.62 -26.87
C SER A 472 7.03 -14.38 -25.58
N PRO A 473 6.10 -13.41 -25.54
CA PRO A 473 5.29 -13.18 -24.36
C PRO A 473 4.32 -14.34 -24.13
N GLN A 474 4.05 -14.67 -22.88
CA GLN A 474 2.98 -15.60 -22.49
C GLN A 474 1.72 -14.84 -22.10
N LYS A 475 0.64 -15.59 -21.86
CA LYS A 475 -0.70 -15.07 -21.56
C LYS A 475 -0.64 -14.14 -20.33
N PRO A 476 -1.09 -12.87 -20.46
CA PRO A 476 -1.16 -11.96 -19.32
C PRO A 476 -2.16 -12.42 -18.25
N ALA A 477 -1.99 -11.94 -17.01
CA ALA A 477 -2.99 -12.11 -15.96
C ALA A 477 -4.32 -11.44 -16.40
N PHE A 478 -5.37 -12.23 -16.65
CA PHE A 478 -6.67 -11.68 -17.02
C PHE A 478 -7.57 -11.49 -15.81
N PHE A 479 -8.17 -10.30 -15.69
CA PHE A 479 -9.40 -10.13 -14.93
C PHE A 479 -10.51 -10.98 -15.59
N LEU A 480 -10.98 -12.01 -14.90
CA LEU A 480 -12.28 -12.67 -15.12
C LEU A 480 -12.87 -13.02 -13.76
N HIS A 481 -13.83 -12.24 -13.26
CA HIS A 481 -15.23 -12.58 -13.50
C HIS A 481 -16.15 -11.38 -13.75
N SER A 482 -17.15 -11.66 -14.59
CA SER A 482 -18.17 -10.79 -15.15
C SER A 482 -18.92 -9.91 -14.15
N ARG A 483 -19.23 -8.69 -14.58
CA ARG A 483 -20.05 -7.70 -13.87
C ARG A 483 -21.55 -7.86 -14.09
N THR A 484 -22.02 -8.99 -14.64
CA THR A 484 -23.47 -9.22 -14.89
C THR A 484 -24.27 -9.73 -13.70
N ASP A 485 -23.68 -9.89 -12.50
CA ASP A 485 -24.45 -10.13 -11.27
C ASP A 485 -24.24 -9.01 -10.22
N LEU A 486 -24.28 -7.74 -10.65
CA LEU A 486 -24.43 -6.60 -9.72
C LEU A 486 -25.86 -6.46 -9.15
N ASN A 487 -26.67 -7.51 -9.24
CA ASN A 487 -27.81 -7.73 -8.36
C ASN A 487 -27.70 -9.12 -7.71
N MET A 488 -26.72 -9.31 -6.84
CA MET A 488 -26.81 -10.33 -5.80
C MET A 488 -26.96 -9.66 -4.42
N PRO A 489 -28.03 -9.97 -3.66
CA PRO A 489 -28.14 -9.58 -2.26
C PRO A 489 -27.03 -10.25 -1.43
N PRO A 490 -26.78 -9.82 -0.18
CA PRO A 490 -25.86 -10.52 0.73
C PRO A 490 -26.26 -12.01 0.80
N MET A 491 -25.43 -12.90 0.25
CA MET A 491 -25.69 -14.33 0.29
C MET A 491 -25.28 -14.89 1.65
N THR A 492 -26.31 -15.29 2.39
CA THR A 492 -26.25 -16.26 3.47
C THR A 492 -26.22 -17.65 2.82
N CYS A 493 -25.14 -18.41 2.95
CA CYS A 493 -25.02 -19.70 2.25
C CYS A 493 -25.31 -20.88 3.18
N SER A 494 -26.28 -21.70 2.75
CA SER A 494 -26.54 -23.09 3.18
C SER A 494 -25.90 -24.08 2.20
N SER A 495 -25.58 -25.27 2.71
CA SER A 495 -24.71 -26.35 2.19
C SER A 495 -25.16 -27.09 0.92
N SER A 496 -24.20 -27.50 0.07
CA SER A 496 -24.17 -28.79 -0.67
C SER A 496 -22.87 -28.97 -1.48
N ASP A 497 -22.37 -30.21 -1.50
CA ASP A 497 -21.00 -30.66 -1.81
C ASP A 497 -20.67 -31.08 -3.26
N GLN A 498 -19.35 -31.09 -3.56
CA GLN A 498 -18.53 -32.08 -4.29
C GLN A 498 -17.84 -31.76 -5.66
N PRO A 499 -16.63 -32.34 -5.92
CA PRO A 499 -15.56 -31.73 -6.75
C PRO A 499 -14.88 -32.64 -7.81
N ALA A 500 -14.01 -32.08 -8.66
CA ALA A 500 -12.93 -32.77 -9.42
C ALA A 500 -12.01 -31.71 -10.10
N SER A 501 -10.72 -31.85 -10.41
CA SER A 501 -9.56 -32.68 -10.02
C SER A 501 -8.36 -32.26 -10.91
N ASN A 502 -7.12 -32.33 -10.38
CA ASN A 502 -5.79 -32.42 -11.07
C ASN A 502 -5.22 -31.16 -11.78
N SER A 503 -3.91 -30.82 -11.80
CA SER A 503 -2.67 -31.29 -11.13
C SER A 503 -1.46 -30.48 -11.64
N LEU A 504 -0.46 -30.19 -10.76
CA LEU A 504 1.02 -30.05 -10.98
C LEU A 504 1.54 -28.91 -11.90
N SER A 505 2.69 -28.23 -11.69
CA SER A 505 3.87 -28.39 -10.82
C SER A 505 4.75 -27.11 -10.79
N LEU A 506 5.48 -26.94 -9.69
CA LEU A 506 6.49 -25.94 -9.27
C LEU A 506 7.69 -25.67 -10.20
N SER A 507 8.33 -24.49 -10.03
CA SER A 507 9.76 -24.41 -9.66
C SER A 507 10.14 -23.07 -9.00
N VAL A 508 11.00 -23.16 -7.98
CA VAL A 508 11.50 -22.12 -7.06
C VAL A 508 12.84 -21.57 -7.56
N ASN A 509 13.13 -20.26 -7.42
CA ASN A 509 14.33 -19.76 -6.70
C ASN A 509 14.61 -18.23 -6.82
N GLU A 510 14.98 -17.70 -5.65
CA GLU A 510 16.03 -16.70 -5.34
C GLU A 510 15.95 -15.28 -5.96
N ALA A 511 15.43 -14.33 -5.16
CA ALA A 511 15.92 -12.95 -5.18
C ALA A 511 15.86 -12.33 -3.78
N SER A 512 16.97 -11.73 -3.36
CA SER A 512 17.17 -11.01 -2.11
C SER A 512 16.17 -9.85 -1.95
N ILE A 513 15.44 -9.84 -0.83
CA ILE A 513 14.69 -8.69 -0.36
C ILE A 513 15.69 -7.68 0.20
N THR A 514 15.68 -6.45 -0.32
CA THR A 514 16.51 -5.37 0.22
C THR A 514 15.95 -4.94 1.57
N GLU A 515 16.67 -5.22 2.66
CA GLU A 515 16.41 -4.60 3.96
C GLU A 515 16.71 -3.09 3.87
N LEU A 516 15.68 -2.29 4.14
CA LEU A 516 15.82 -0.85 4.27
C LEU A 516 16.22 -0.53 5.71
N TYR A 517 17.53 -0.39 5.96
CA TYR A 517 18.00 0.29 7.15
C TYR A 517 18.03 1.82 6.93
N PRO A 518 17.61 2.62 7.92
CA PRO A 518 17.81 4.06 7.87
C PRO A 518 19.31 4.38 7.96
N ARG A 519 19.83 5.16 7.01
CA ARG A 519 21.15 5.80 7.17
C ARG A 519 20.98 7.01 8.09
N GLN A 520 21.84 7.08 9.10
CA GLN A 520 21.95 8.18 10.07
C GLN A 520 22.12 9.55 9.43
#